data_AF-A0A7S0IEZ0-F1
#
_entry.id   AF-A0A7S0IEZ0-F1
#
_cell.length_a   1.000
_cell.length_b   1.000
_cell.length_c   1.000
_cell.angle_alpha   90.00
_cell.angle_beta   90.00
_cell.angle_gamma   90.00
#
_symmetry.space_group_name_H-M   'P 1'
#
loop_
_entity.id
_entity.type
_entity.pdbx_description
1 polymer ?
#
loop_
_entity_poly.entity_id
_entity_poly.type
_entity_poly.pdbx_seq_one_letter_code
_entity_poly.pdbx_strand_id
1 'polypeptide(L)'
;DAERDLRDLGLDAPRVEVFPKGNGSMPNGDLNDMTTSGVVFCTYSLLIQGSGKVADLGKEGADLETLLMKKGSRLEQLVRWLRQDPRGPLIVFDECHRAKNLVNESGMPTKTALAVVALQRAVPEARVVYCSATGASEPKNLAYMTRLDAHGFKSVEGMLNTLTESGMGALEMFALGLKATGSYLCRSLSYAGAEFELQNCSLTDEMAAMYDRSCAFWQMLHNVFNTAATGRIAEGQRMEKASSVKWAQFWGAHQRFFRQMLLSAKVPH
;
A
#
# COMPACT_ATOMS: atom_id res chain seq x y z
N ASP A 1 -6.04 3.63 -18.34
CA ASP A 1 -7.04 3.79 -17.27
C ASP A 1 -7.38 5.25 -17.04
N ALA A 2 -6.47 6.06 -16.51
CA ALA A 2 -6.62 7.52 -16.36
C ALA A 2 -7.32 8.26 -17.52
N GLU A 3 -6.81 8.12 -18.75
CA GLU A 3 -7.38 8.77 -19.94
C GLU A 3 -8.79 8.23 -20.27
N ARG A 4 -9.04 6.94 -20.00
CA ARG A 4 -10.38 6.36 -20.15
C ARG A 4 -11.32 6.96 -19.11
N ASP A 5 -10.93 6.99 -17.84
CA ASP A 5 -11.78 7.49 -16.77
C ASP A 5 -12.11 8.98 -16.95
N LEU A 6 -11.16 9.79 -17.46
CA LEU A 6 -11.43 11.19 -17.82
C LEU A 6 -12.38 11.33 -19.02
N ARG A 7 -12.25 10.48 -20.04
CA ARG A 7 -13.21 10.44 -21.16
C ARG A 7 -14.62 10.05 -20.69
N ASP A 8 -14.73 9.09 -19.78
CA ASP A 8 -16.02 8.66 -19.21
C ASP A 8 -16.70 9.80 -18.43
N LEU A 9 -15.91 10.74 -17.87
CA LEU A 9 -16.39 11.96 -17.24
C LEU A 9 -16.71 13.11 -18.23
N GLY A 10 -16.59 12.88 -19.54
CA GLY A 10 -16.79 13.89 -20.58
C GLY A 10 -15.68 14.95 -20.63
N LEU A 11 -14.51 14.65 -20.05
CA LEU A 11 -13.34 15.52 -20.05
C LEU A 11 -12.38 15.10 -21.17
N ASP A 12 -12.80 15.26 -22.42
CA ASP A 12 -11.97 14.92 -23.58
C ASP A 12 -10.69 15.80 -23.65
N ALA A 13 -9.58 15.18 -24.05
CA ALA A 13 -8.35 15.88 -24.41
C ALA A 13 -8.64 16.85 -25.58
N PRO A 14 -8.24 18.14 -25.50
CA PRO A 14 -6.96 18.62 -24.95
C PRO A 14 -7.05 19.41 -23.63
N ARG A 15 -8.18 19.37 -22.90
CA ARG A 15 -8.39 20.27 -21.74
C ARG A 15 -7.58 19.94 -20.50
N VAL A 16 -7.18 18.68 -20.31
CA VAL A 16 -6.41 18.23 -19.14
C VAL A 16 -5.33 17.26 -19.60
N GLU A 17 -4.07 17.63 -19.41
CA GLU A 17 -2.96 16.75 -19.75
C GLU A 17 -2.75 15.67 -18.69
N VAL A 18 -2.68 14.41 -19.11
CA VAL A 18 -2.37 13.26 -18.24
C VAL A 18 -0.92 12.86 -18.41
N PHE A 19 -0.26 12.54 -17.30
CA PHE A 19 1.10 12.02 -17.27
C PHE A 19 1.25 10.79 -16.36
N PRO A 20 2.10 9.81 -16.75
CA PRO A 20 2.90 9.77 -17.98
C PRO A 20 2.01 9.57 -19.23
N LYS A 21 2.50 9.98 -20.40
CA LYS A 21 1.75 9.87 -21.66
C LYS A 21 1.72 8.40 -22.13
N GLY A 22 0.54 7.90 -22.49
CA GLY A 22 0.36 6.53 -22.97
C GLY A 22 0.93 5.48 -22.00
N ASN A 23 1.75 4.56 -22.52
CA ASN A 23 2.41 3.51 -21.74
C ASN A 23 3.83 3.92 -21.25
N GLY A 24 4.14 5.21 -21.27
CA GLY A 24 5.42 5.73 -20.81
C GLY A 24 5.63 5.51 -19.30
N SER A 25 6.88 5.50 -18.87
CA SER A 25 7.22 5.55 -17.45
C SER A 25 7.19 6.98 -16.92
N MET A 26 7.05 7.13 -15.60
CA MET A 26 7.28 8.42 -14.96
C MET A 26 8.72 8.89 -15.25
N PRO A 27 8.93 10.16 -15.64
CA PRO A 27 10.26 10.66 -15.97
C PRO A 27 11.22 10.55 -14.80
N ASN A 28 12.49 10.32 -15.12
CA ASN A 28 13.59 10.49 -14.18
C ASN A 28 13.98 11.97 -14.17
N GLY A 29 13.91 12.64 -13.01
CA GLY A 29 14.22 14.07 -12.91
C GLY A 29 13.07 14.90 -12.34
N ASP A 30 13.18 16.23 -12.46
CA ASP A 30 12.19 17.16 -11.94
C ASP A 30 10.87 17.04 -12.72
N LEU A 31 9.74 16.93 -12.02
CA LEU A 31 8.42 16.85 -12.66
C LEU A 31 8.07 18.13 -13.43
N ASN A 32 8.64 19.26 -12.99
CA ASN A 32 8.44 20.57 -13.62
C ASN A 32 9.02 20.66 -15.03
N ASP A 33 10.01 19.81 -15.36
CA ASP A 33 10.57 19.73 -16.70
C ASP A 33 9.59 19.07 -17.68
N MET A 34 8.63 18.29 -17.18
CA MET A 34 7.63 17.60 -17.99
C MET A 34 6.35 18.42 -18.11
N THR A 35 5.84 18.94 -16.99
CA THR A 35 4.62 19.76 -16.99
C THR A 35 4.53 20.64 -15.76
N THR A 36 3.90 21.79 -15.90
CA THR A 36 3.49 22.67 -14.80
C THR A 36 2.00 22.58 -14.48
N SER A 37 1.21 21.81 -15.26
CA SER A 37 -0.23 21.66 -15.05
C SER A 37 -0.79 20.32 -15.57
N GLY A 38 -1.98 19.93 -15.12
CA GLY A 38 -2.64 18.71 -15.55
C GLY A 38 -2.78 17.68 -14.42
N VAL A 39 -2.70 16.39 -14.77
CA VAL A 39 -2.89 15.25 -13.87
C VAL A 39 -1.67 14.35 -13.93
N VAL A 40 -1.09 14.05 -12.77
CA VAL A 40 0.05 13.15 -12.63
C VAL A 40 -0.38 11.88 -11.91
N PHE A 41 -0.15 10.74 -12.56
CA PHE A 41 -0.35 9.42 -11.96
C PHE A 41 0.97 8.90 -11.39
N CYS A 42 0.97 8.64 -10.09
CA CYS A 42 2.12 8.10 -9.38
C CYS A 42 1.71 6.88 -8.57
N THR A 43 2.35 5.74 -8.82
CA THR A 43 2.14 4.54 -8.02
C THR A 43 2.75 4.71 -6.62
N TYR A 44 2.21 4.02 -5.62
CA TYR A 44 2.78 4.03 -4.26
C TYR A 44 4.25 3.60 -4.21
N SER A 45 4.68 2.68 -5.08
CA SER A 45 6.08 2.26 -5.20
C SER A 45 6.98 3.39 -5.71
N LEU A 46 6.50 4.20 -6.65
CA LEU A 46 7.23 5.36 -7.14
C LEU A 46 7.23 6.48 -6.09
N LEU A 47 6.11 6.69 -5.39
CA LEU A 47 6.00 7.71 -4.33
C LEU A 47 7.10 7.58 -3.27
N ILE A 48 7.45 6.35 -2.89
CA ILE A 48 8.49 6.07 -1.87
C ILE A 48 9.91 5.96 -2.44
N GLN A 49 10.09 6.18 -3.75
CA GLN A 49 11.38 6.09 -4.43
C GLN A 49 12.28 7.27 -4.03
N GLY A 50 13.54 6.97 -3.72
CA GLY A 50 14.54 7.97 -3.30
C GLY A 50 14.41 8.44 -1.85
N SER A 51 13.32 8.12 -1.16
CA SER A 51 13.15 8.42 0.27
C SER A 51 14.05 7.54 1.16
N GLY A 52 14.35 7.98 2.38
CA GLY A 52 15.17 7.26 3.37
C GLY A 52 14.60 5.92 3.85
N LYS A 53 15.38 5.19 4.67
CA LYS A 53 14.92 3.91 5.23
C LYS A 53 14.02 4.17 6.43
N VAL A 54 12.96 3.38 6.58
CA VAL A 54 12.05 3.49 7.73
C VAL A 54 12.77 3.24 9.07
N ALA A 55 13.80 2.39 9.07
CA ALA A 55 14.62 2.13 10.26
C ALA A 55 15.40 3.36 10.77
N ASP A 56 15.44 4.45 10.01
CA ASP A 56 16.05 5.70 10.45
C ASP A 56 15.07 6.57 11.28
N LEU A 57 13.76 6.25 11.30
CA LEU A 57 12.80 6.86 12.23
C LEU A 57 13.18 6.48 13.67
N GLY A 58 13.42 7.48 14.52
CA GLY A 58 13.83 7.30 15.91
C GLY A 58 15.31 7.64 16.20
N LYS A 59 16.11 7.92 15.17
CA LYS A 59 17.42 8.57 15.36
C LYS A 59 17.22 10.02 15.78
N GLU A 60 18.06 10.52 16.68
CA GLU A 60 18.04 11.92 17.14
C GLU A 60 18.10 12.88 15.92
N GLY A 61 17.12 13.80 15.83
CA GLY A 61 16.99 14.75 14.72
C GLY A 61 16.34 14.23 13.44
N ALA A 62 15.91 12.95 13.37
CA ALA A 62 15.20 12.42 12.21
C ALA A 62 13.70 12.74 12.29
N ASP A 63 13.26 13.77 11.57
CA ASP A 63 11.84 14.03 11.35
C ASP A 63 11.32 13.31 10.09
N LEU A 64 9.98 13.17 10.01
CA LEU A 64 9.29 12.48 8.93
C LEU A 64 9.52 13.13 7.56
N GLU A 65 9.52 14.46 7.51
CA GLU A 65 9.66 15.23 6.28
C GLU A 65 11.08 15.12 5.74
N THR A 66 12.09 15.39 6.55
CA THR A 66 13.51 15.26 6.22
C THR A 66 13.87 13.84 5.76
N LEU A 67 13.28 12.80 6.35
CA LEU A 67 13.54 11.42 5.97
C LEU A 67 12.95 11.08 4.59
N LEU A 68 11.73 11.52 4.31
CA LEU A 68 10.98 11.11 3.12
C LEU A 68 11.16 12.06 1.93
N MET A 69 11.35 13.35 2.20
CA MET A 69 11.52 14.45 1.25
C MET A 69 13.01 14.74 0.98
N LYS A 70 13.81 13.70 0.80
CA LYS A 70 15.18 13.88 0.35
C LYS A 70 15.20 14.55 -1.02
N LYS A 71 16.17 15.41 -1.28
CA LYS A 71 16.35 16.06 -2.58
C LYS A 71 16.37 15.01 -3.71
N GLY A 72 15.47 15.13 -4.67
CA GLY A 72 15.34 14.18 -5.78
C GLY A 72 14.55 12.91 -5.47
N SER A 73 13.99 12.78 -4.26
CA SER A 73 12.97 11.77 -3.99
C SER A 73 11.69 12.09 -4.74
N ARG A 74 10.92 11.07 -5.10
CA ARG A 74 9.68 11.28 -5.86
C ARG A 74 8.65 12.08 -5.07
N LEU A 75 8.59 11.86 -3.76
CA LEU A 75 7.70 12.61 -2.88
C LEU A 75 8.04 14.12 -2.90
N GLU A 76 9.33 14.47 -2.83
CA GLU A 76 9.76 15.88 -2.89
C GLU A 76 9.39 16.54 -4.21
N GLN A 77 9.64 15.85 -5.33
CA GLN A 77 9.26 16.32 -6.65
C GLN A 77 7.75 16.55 -6.78
N LEU A 78 6.94 15.61 -6.29
CA LEU A 78 5.48 15.71 -6.32
C LEU A 78 4.97 16.88 -5.48
N VAL A 79 5.50 17.07 -4.27
CA VAL A 79 5.12 18.20 -3.41
C VAL A 79 5.48 19.52 -4.08
N ARG A 80 6.68 19.65 -4.65
CA ARG A 80 7.11 20.86 -5.35
C ARG A 80 6.22 21.16 -6.56
N TRP A 81 5.80 20.13 -7.28
CA TRP A 81 4.88 20.25 -8.41
C TRP A 81 3.47 20.65 -7.94
N LEU A 82 2.91 19.97 -6.94
CA LEU A 82 1.58 20.21 -6.39
C LEU A 82 1.40 21.63 -5.82
N ARG A 83 2.42 22.16 -5.14
CA ARG A 83 2.42 23.51 -4.53
C ARG A 83 2.37 24.65 -5.57
N GLN A 84 2.51 24.35 -6.85
CA GLN A 84 2.40 25.37 -7.90
C GLN A 84 0.96 25.73 -8.25
N ASP A 85 -0.04 24.95 -7.82
CA ASP A 85 -1.44 25.32 -8.02
C ASP A 85 -1.88 26.34 -6.96
N PRO A 86 -2.07 27.63 -7.32
CA PRO A 86 -2.45 28.66 -6.36
C PRO A 86 -3.86 28.45 -5.78
N ARG A 87 -4.68 27.59 -6.38
CA ARG A 87 -6.03 27.25 -5.89
C ARG A 87 -6.05 26.04 -4.95
N GLY A 88 -4.88 25.46 -4.70
CA GLY A 88 -4.73 24.20 -3.98
C GLY A 88 -5.05 22.99 -4.85
N PRO A 89 -4.14 22.01 -4.97
CA PRO A 89 -4.30 20.88 -5.87
C PRO A 89 -5.34 19.88 -5.35
N LEU A 90 -5.74 18.94 -6.21
CA LEU A 90 -6.53 17.77 -5.83
C LEU A 90 -5.63 16.53 -5.77
N ILE A 91 -5.60 15.86 -4.63
CA ILE A 91 -4.89 14.59 -4.44
C ILE A 91 -5.93 13.48 -4.31
N VAL A 92 -5.88 12.51 -5.20
CA VAL A 92 -6.71 11.30 -5.13
C VAL A 92 -5.82 10.13 -4.76
N PHE A 93 -6.02 9.59 -3.56
CA PHE A 93 -5.40 8.34 -3.15
C PHE A 93 -6.28 7.18 -3.61
N ASP A 94 -5.94 6.60 -4.75
CA ASP A 94 -6.58 5.40 -5.25
C ASP A 94 -6.02 4.14 -4.56
N GLU A 95 -6.88 3.15 -4.31
CA GLU A 95 -6.59 1.99 -3.45
C GLU A 95 -5.88 2.35 -2.14
N CYS A 96 -6.40 3.38 -1.45
CA CYS A 96 -5.72 3.99 -0.31
C CYS A 96 -5.52 3.05 0.89
N HIS A 97 -6.22 1.92 0.94
CA HIS A 97 -5.99 0.85 1.90
C HIS A 97 -4.54 0.33 1.91
N ARG A 98 -3.76 0.58 0.85
CA ARG A 98 -2.31 0.32 0.80
C ARG A 98 -1.52 1.05 1.89
N ALA A 99 -2.06 2.14 2.44
CA ALA A 99 -1.48 2.93 3.51
C ALA A 99 -1.99 2.58 4.92
N LYS A 100 -2.83 1.53 5.07
CA LYS A 100 -3.46 1.17 6.36
C LYS A 100 -2.49 0.88 7.51
N ASN A 101 -1.30 0.38 7.18
CA ASN A 101 -0.27 0.00 8.15
C ASN A 101 0.56 1.22 8.61
N LEU A 102 -0.13 2.28 9.04
CA LEU A 102 0.48 3.42 9.72
C LEU A 102 0.61 3.14 11.22
N VAL A 103 -0.43 2.56 11.82
CA VAL A 103 -0.46 2.11 13.22
C VAL A 103 -0.52 0.59 13.17
N ASN A 104 0.54 -0.10 13.57
CA ASN A 104 0.61 -1.57 13.60
C ASN A 104 1.02 -2.09 14.98
N GLU A 105 0.65 -3.34 15.26
CA GLU A 105 1.01 -4.02 16.51
C GLU A 105 2.53 -4.25 16.64
N SER A 106 3.24 -4.34 15.51
CA SER A 106 4.70 -4.52 15.43
C SER A 106 5.50 -3.21 15.55
N GLY A 107 4.83 -2.07 15.74
CA GLY A 107 5.43 -0.77 16.06
C GLY A 107 6.03 0.05 14.90
N MET A 108 6.45 -0.55 13.78
CA MET A 108 7.07 0.19 12.66
C MET A 108 6.09 0.45 11.50
N PRO A 109 5.73 1.71 11.22
CA PRO A 109 4.86 2.05 10.09
C PRO A 109 5.47 1.68 8.74
N THR A 110 4.64 1.39 7.74
CA THR A 110 5.17 1.18 6.38
C THR A 110 5.63 2.50 5.75
N LYS A 111 6.66 2.42 4.89
CA LYS A 111 7.17 3.57 4.14
C LYS A 111 6.09 4.26 3.31
N THR A 112 5.18 3.46 2.74
CA THR A 112 4.03 3.94 1.97
C THR A 112 3.08 4.76 2.84
N ALA A 113 2.69 4.25 4.01
CA ALA A 113 1.81 4.97 4.93
C ALA A 113 2.44 6.31 5.36
N LEU A 114 3.74 6.29 5.68
CA LEU A 114 4.50 7.46 6.06
C LEU A 114 4.58 8.51 4.93
N ALA A 115 4.82 8.08 3.69
CA ALA A 115 4.83 8.97 2.53
C ALA A 115 3.46 9.59 2.24
N VAL A 116 2.37 8.83 2.42
CA VAL A 116 0.99 9.34 2.29
C VAL A 116 0.71 10.43 3.33
N VAL A 117 1.11 10.23 4.60
CA VAL A 117 0.97 11.24 5.65
C VAL A 117 1.84 12.47 5.36
N ALA A 118 3.10 12.26 4.96
CA ALA A 118 4.02 13.34 4.65
C ALA A 118 3.53 14.19 3.46
N LEU A 119 2.98 13.57 2.40
CA LEU A 119 2.39 14.28 1.28
C LEU A 119 1.25 15.20 1.73
N GLN A 120 0.36 14.69 2.56
CA GLN A 120 -0.77 15.47 3.09
C GLN A 120 -0.32 16.62 3.98
N ARG A 121 0.72 16.45 4.79
CA ARG A 121 1.28 17.52 5.63
C ARG A 121 1.98 18.59 4.81
N ALA A 122 2.72 18.17 3.78
CA ALA A 122 3.48 19.07 2.95
C ALA A 122 2.61 19.94 2.02
N VAL A 123 1.38 19.52 1.72
CA VAL A 123 0.47 20.27 0.83
C VAL A 123 -0.85 20.57 1.57
N PRO A 124 -0.84 21.43 2.61
CA PRO A 124 -2.00 21.70 3.47
C PRO A 124 -3.23 22.19 2.69
N GLU A 125 -3.01 22.98 1.64
CA GLU A 125 -4.02 23.51 0.74
C GLU A 125 -4.65 22.47 -0.20
N ALA A 126 -4.09 21.26 -0.28
CA ALA A 126 -4.64 20.20 -1.11
C ALA A 126 -6.01 19.73 -0.62
N ARG A 127 -6.94 19.56 -1.56
CA ARG A 127 -8.15 18.76 -1.38
C ARG A 127 -7.77 17.30 -1.54
N VAL A 128 -8.24 16.43 -0.63
CA VAL A 128 -7.86 15.01 -0.61
C VAL A 128 -9.09 14.14 -0.74
N VAL A 129 -9.04 13.19 -1.67
CA VAL A 129 -10.05 12.14 -1.85
C VAL A 129 -9.38 10.79 -1.58
N TYR A 130 -9.99 9.98 -0.72
CA TYR A 130 -9.55 8.62 -0.42
C TYR A 130 -10.49 7.63 -1.12
N CYS A 131 -9.98 6.84 -2.06
CA CYS A 131 -10.73 5.83 -2.79
C CYS A 131 -10.21 4.44 -2.45
N SER A 132 -11.11 3.52 -2.08
CA SER A 132 -10.76 2.13 -1.84
C SER A 132 -12.01 1.26 -1.96
N ALA A 133 -11.91 0.15 -2.70
CA ALA A 133 -12.98 -0.85 -2.77
C ALA A 133 -13.08 -1.67 -1.47
N THR A 134 -11.94 -1.86 -0.78
CA THR A 134 -11.91 -2.54 0.51
C THR A 134 -12.00 -1.51 1.63
N GLY A 135 -13.06 -1.57 2.43
CA GLY A 135 -13.21 -0.73 3.62
C GLY A 135 -12.12 -1.01 4.67
N ALA A 136 -11.92 -0.05 5.58
CA ALA A 136 -11.08 -0.25 6.75
C ALA A 136 -11.75 -1.27 7.70
N SER A 137 -11.06 -2.37 8.00
CA SER A 137 -11.58 -3.40 8.92
C SER A 137 -11.53 -2.98 10.40
N GLU A 138 -10.68 -2.01 10.74
CA GLU A 138 -10.46 -1.53 12.10
C GLU A 138 -10.29 -0.01 12.09
N PRO A 139 -10.65 0.73 13.16
CA PRO A 139 -10.46 2.17 13.22
C PRO A 139 -9.02 2.60 12.91
N LYS A 140 -8.02 1.88 13.43
CA LYS A 140 -6.59 2.14 13.21
C LYS A 140 -6.19 2.15 11.73
N ASN A 141 -6.91 1.38 10.90
CA ASN A 141 -6.68 1.36 9.45
C ASN A 141 -7.09 2.66 8.77
N LEU A 142 -7.72 3.61 9.46
CA LEU A 142 -8.05 4.95 8.96
C LEU A 142 -6.97 5.99 9.28
N ALA A 143 -5.93 5.65 10.05
CA ALA A 143 -4.96 6.61 10.56
C ALA A 143 -4.21 7.42 9.47
N TYR A 144 -4.06 6.86 8.27
CA TYR A 144 -3.45 7.58 7.15
C TYR A 144 -4.35 8.64 6.53
N MET A 145 -5.66 8.61 6.80
CA MET A 145 -6.64 9.56 6.31
C MET A 145 -6.64 10.82 7.18
N THR A 146 -5.50 11.52 7.24
CA THR A 146 -5.29 12.62 8.18
C THR A 146 -6.17 13.85 7.91
N ARG A 147 -6.89 13.88 6.79
CA ARG A 147 -7.85 14.94 6.45
C ARG A 147 -9.30 14.58 6.82
N LEU A 148 -9.56 13.37 7.31
CA LEU A 148 -10.81 13.11 8.03
C LEU A 148 -10.80 13.99 9.27
N ASP A 149 -11.80 14.87 9.38
CA ASP A 149 -11.92 15.75 10.52
C ASP A 149 -12.01 14.90 11.81
N ALA A 150 -11.16 15.25 12.77
CA ALA A 150 -11.13 14.63 14.07
C ALA A 150 -12.26 15.17 14.98
N HIS A 151 -13.23 15.94 14.46
CA HIS A 151 -14.52 16.30 15.07
C HIS A 151 -14.50 16.38 16.61
N GLY A 152 -13.77 17.35 17.18
CA GLY A 152 -13.74 17.58 18.63
C GLY A 152 -12.69 16.76 19.42
N PHE A 153 -11.93 15.89 18.77
CA PHE A 153 -10.77 15.21 19.35
C PHE A 153 -9.49 16.04 19.21
N LYS A 154 -8.59 15.94 20.21
CA LYS A 154 -7.29 16.65 20.20
C LYS A 154 -6.34 16.18 19.09
N SER A 155 -6.49 14.95 18.64
CA SER A 155 -5.71 14.35 17.55
C SER A 155 -6.46 13.19 16.93
N VAL A 156 -6.11 12.85 15.67
CA VAL A 156 -6.61 11.65 14.98
C VAL A 156 -6.30 10.39 15.80
N GLU A 157 -5.11 10.31 16.41
CA GLU A 157 -4.74 9.20 17.28
C GLU A 157 -5.67 9.07 18.51
N GLY A 158 -5.99 10.20 19.15
CA GLY A 158 -6.94 10.22 20.26
C GLY A 158 -8.32 9.74 19.84
N MET A 159 -8.82 10.21 18.69
CA MET A 159 -10.08 9.74 18.11
C MET A 159 -10.06 8.22 17.88
N LEU A 160 -9.00 7.69 17.26
CA LEU A 160 -8.88 6.26 16.94
C LEU A 160 -8.82 5.39 18.20
N ASN A 161 -8.11 5.83 19.24
CA ASN A 161 -8.05 5.14 20.51
C ASN A 161 -9.43 5.12 21.19
N THR A 162 -10.12 6.26 21.27
CA THR A 162 -11.47 6.33 21.83
C THR A 162 -12.46 5.47 21.04
N LEU A 163 -12.41 5.47 19.71
CA LEU A 163 -13.28 4.61 18.88
C LEU A 163 -13.00 3.12 19.11
N THR A 164 -11.74 2.75 19.32
CA THR A 164 -11.35 1.35 19.60
C THR A 164 -11.85 0.92 20.97
N GLU A 165 -11.72 1.77 21.99
CA GLU A 165 -12.17 1.49 23.37
C GLU A 165 -13.69 1.49 23.51
N SER A 166 -14.39 2.33 22.74
CA SER A 166 -15.85 2.51 22.85
C SER A 166 -16.65 1.43 22.12
N GLY A 167 -16.00 0.56 21.35
CA GLY A 167 -16.61 -0.57 20.66
C GLY A 167 -17.46 -0.21 19.43
N MET A 168 -18.20 -1.20 18.93
CA MET A 168 -18.86 -1.15 17.61
C MET A 168 -19.93 -0.05 17.51
N GLY A 169 -20.76 0.15 18.54
CA GLY A 169 -21.82 1.16 18.49
C GLY A 169 -21.29 2.60 18.33
N ALA A 170 -20.16 2.92 18.97
CA ALA A 170 -19.51 4.22 18.80
C ALA A 170 -18.92 4.38 17.39
N LEU A 171 -18.35 3.31 16.82
CA LEU A 171 -17.85 3.30 15.46
C LEU A 171 -18.96 3.49 14.43
N GLU A 172 -20.13 2.87 14.64
CA GLU A 172 -21.31 3.06 13.79
C GLU A 172 -21.81 4.51 13.83
N MET A 173 -21.92 5.11 15.02
CA MET A 173 -22.30 6.52 15.16
C MET A 173 -21.30 7.46 14.49
N PHE A 174 -20.00 7.19 14.63
CA PHE A 174 -18.96 7.94 13.93
C PHE A 174 -19.10 7.83 12.41
N ALA A 175 -19.29 6.62 11.88
CA ALA A 175 -19.50 6.40 10.45
C ALA A 175 -20.79 7.05 9.93
N LEU A 176 -21.86 7.04 10.71
CA LEU A 176 -23.10 7.76 10.41
C LEU A 176 -22.86 9.27 10.36
N GLY A 177 -22.09 9.82 11.29
CA GLY A 177 -21.68 11.23 11.28
C GLY A 177 -20.90 11.60 10.01
N LEU A 178 -19.92 10.78 9.62
CA LEU A 178 -19.16 10.99 8.39
C LEU A 178 -20.03 10.92 7.12
N LYS A 179 -21.06 10.05 7.11
CA LYS A 179 -22.03 9.98 6.01
C LYS A 179 -22.94 11.22 5.99
N ALA A 180 -23.40 11.66 7.16
CA ALA A 180 -24.30 12.82 7.28
C ALA A 180 -23.62 14.12 6.84
N THR A 181 -22.32 14.29 7.10
CA THR A 181 -21.54 15.45 6.64
C THR A 181 -21.12 15.36 5.17
N GLY A 182 -21.33 14.21 4.52
CA GLY A 182 -20.86 13.96 3.15
C GLY A 182 -19.35 13.66 3.05
N SER A 183 -18.63 13.61 4.18
CA SER A 183 -17.19 13.30 4.23
C SER A 183 -16.87 11.84 3.92
N TYR A 184 -17.86 10.95 4.03
CA TYR A 184 -17.71 9.52 3.74
C TYR A 184 -18.88 8.99 2.91
N LEU A 185 -18.56 8.42 1.76
CA LEU A 185 -19.49 7.68 0.92
C LEU A 185 -19.06 6.22 0.86
N CYS A 186 -19.98 5.33 1.23
CA CYS A 186 -19.79 3.90 1.09
C CYS A 186 -21.07 3.29 0.52
N ARG A 187 -20.94 2.67 -0.64
CA ARG A 187 -22.03 1.97 -1.34
C ARG A 187 -21.66 0.50 -1.43
N SER A 188 -22.55 -0.36 -0.97
CA SER A 188 -22.48 -1.79 -1.28
C SER A 188 -23.14 -2.02 -2.63
N LEU A 189 -22.55 -2.89 -3.44
CA LEU A 189 -23.27 -3.48 -4.55
C LEU A 189 -24.31 -4.44 -3.97
N SER A 190 -25.52 -4.40 -4.51
CA SER A 190 -26.53 -5.38 -4.17
C SER A 190 -26.12 -6.74 -4.74
N TYR A 191 -26.23 -7.79 -3.94
CA TYR A 191 -26.14 -9.17 -4.43
C TYR A 191 -27.47 -9.66 -5.04
N ALA A 192 -28.48 -8.80 -5.19
CA ALA A 192 -29.73 -9.18 -5.84
C ALA A 192 -29.44 -9.62 -7.28
N GLY A 193 -29.75 -10.89 -7.58
CA GLY A 193 -29.46 -11.52 -8.88
C GLY A 193 -28.02 -12.01 -9.05
N ALA A 194 -27.16 -11.90 -8.03
CA ALA A 194 -25.85 -12.54 -8.05
C ALA A 194 -26.01 -14.03 -7.71
N GLU A 195 -25.59 -14.89 -8.63
CA GLU A 195 -25.49 -16.33 -8.41
C GLU A 195 -24.05 -16.71 -8.08
N PHE A 196 -23.86 -17.56 -7.09
CA PHE A 196 -22.56 -18.09 -6.71
C PHE A 196 -22.58 -19.59 -6.97
N GLU A 197 -21.71 -20.04 -7.86
CA GLU A 197 -21.50 -21.47 -8.11
C GLU A 197 -20.12 -21.87 -7.59
N LEU A 198 -20.08 -22.93 -6.78
CA LEU A 198 -18.83 -23.54 -6.38
C LEU A 198 -18.39 -24.52 -7.46
N GLN A 199 -17.48 -24.08 -8.32
CA GLN A 199 -16.91 -24.94 -9.34
C GLN A 199 -15.73 -25.72 -8.76
N ASN A 200 -15.89 -27.04 -8.67
CA ASN A 200 -14.79 -27.93 -8.31
C ASN A 200 -13.92 -28.19 -9.56
N CYS A 201 -12.74 -27.59 -9.59
CA CYS A 201 -11.75 -27.88 -10.63
C CYS A 201 -10.90 -29.08 -10.19
N SER A 202 -11.08 -30.22 -10.84
CA SER A 202 -10.18 -31.37 -10.69
C SER A 202 -8.79 -30.99 -11.20
N LEU A 203 -7.75 -31.31 -10.43
CA LEU A 203 -6.37 -31.17 -10.90
C LEU A 203 -6.11 -32.22 -11.98
N THR A 204 -5.38 -31.84 -13.03
CA THR A 204 -4.83 -32.81 -13.98
C THR A 204 -3.76 -33.64 -13.27
N ASP A 205 -3.54 -34.87 -13.73
CA ASP A 205 -2.49 -35.75 -13.16
C ASP A 205 -1.11 -35.09 -13.23
N GLU A 206 -0.84 -34.32 -14.29
CA GLU A 206 0.39 -33.54 -14.45
C GLU A 206 0.52 -32.45 -13.37
N MET A 207 -0.57 -31.74 -13.07
CA MET A 207 -0.60 -30.68 -12.05
C MET A 207 -0.48 -31.25 -10.64
N ALA A 208 -1.14 -32.38 -10.37
CA ALA A 208 -1.01 -33.11 -9.11
C ALA A 208 0.44 -33.58 -8.91
N ALA A 209 1.04 -34.21 -9.93
CA ALA A 209 2.44 -34.63 -9.88
C ALA A 209 3.42 -33.45 -9.74
N MET A 210 3.12 -32.29 -10.35
CA MET A 210 3.92 -31.08 -10.13
C MET A 210 3.80 -30.56 -8.70
N TYR A 211 2.58 -30.55 -8.15
CA TYR A 211 2.32 -30.12 -6.78
C TYR A 211 3.07 -30.99 -5.78
N ASP A 212 2.96 -32.32 -5.89
CA ASP A 212 3.63 -33.28 -4.99
C ASP A 212 5.15 -33.17 -5.06
N ARG A 213 5.71 -33.09 -6.28
CA ARG A 213 7.15 -32.88 -6.47
C ARG A 213 7.62 -31.56 -5.87
N SER A 214 6.78 -30.54 -5.94
CA SER A 214 7.11 -29.23 -5.38
C SER A 214 7.04 -29.23 -3.86
N CYS A 215 6.07 -29.92 -3.25
CA CYS A 215 6.03 -30.17 -1.82
C CYS A 215 7.32 -30.89 -1.34
N ALA A 216 7.72 -31.95 -2.05
CA ALA A 216 8.96 -32.66 -1.75
C ALA A 216 10.20 -31.76 -1.88
N PHE A 217 10.25 -30.93 -2.93
CA PHE A 217 11.33 -29.96 -3.14
C PHE A 217 11.40 -28.91 -2.03
N TRP A 218 10.27 -28.31 -1.64
CA TRP A 218 10.24 -27.31 -0.56
C TRP A 218 10.58 -27.92 0.80
N GLN A 219 10.18 -29.16 1.06
CA GLN A 219 10.59 -29.90 2.25
C GLN A 219 12.11 -30.15 2.28
N MET A 220 12.68 -30.57 1.15
CA MET A 220 14.13 -30.73 1.01
C MET A 220 14.85 -29.40 1.26
N LEU A 221 14.40 -28.31 0.63
CA LEU A 221 14.97 -26.98 0.79
C LEU A 221 14.89 -26.50 2.25
N HIS A 222 13.75 -26.73 2.92
CA HIS A 222 13.58 -26.44 4.34
C HIS A 222 14.61 -27.20 5.21
N ASN A 223 14.86 -28.48 4.93
CA ASN A 223 15.84 -29.29 5.66
C ASN A 223 17.29 -28.80 5.44
N VAL A 224 17.63 -28.42 4.21
CA VAL A 224 18.93 -27.82 3.88
C VAL A 224 19.11 -26.49 4.62
N PHE A 225 18.11 -25.61 4.60
CA PHE A 225 18.15 -24.33 5.28
C PHE A 225 18.22 -24.48 6.80
N ASN A 226 17.52 -25.46 7.38
CA ASN A 226 17.66 -25.80 8.80
C ASN A 226 19.06 -26.29 9.14
N THR A 227 19.62 -27.20 8.33
CA THR A 227 20.97 -27.73 8.57
C THR A 227 22.03 -26.62 8.49
N ALA A 228 21.89 -25.71 7.52
CA ALA A 228 22.73 -24.52 7.39
C ALA A 228 22.55 -23.55 8.57
N ALA A 229 21.32 -23.36 9.07
CA ALA A 229 21.03 -22.49 10.21
C ALA A 229 21.54 -23.05 11.55
N THR A 230 21.53 -24.38 11.72
CA THR A 230 21.97 -25.05 12.96
C THR A 230 23.45 -25.41 12.99
N GLY A 231 24.16 -25.29 11.85
CA GLY A 231 25.61 -25.46 11.75
C GLY A 231 26.14 -26.78 12.30
N ARG A 232 26.16 -27.86 11.49
CA ARG A 232 27.04 -29.00 11.78
C ARG A 232 28.45 -28.67 11.31
N ILE A 233 29.33 -28.46 12.29
CA ILE A 233 30.79 -28.48 12.18
C ILE A 233 31.21 -29.89 11.74
N ALA A 234 31.76 -30.02 10.54
CA ALA A 234 32.74 -31.05 10.28
C ALA A 234 34.12 -30.39 10.42
N GLU A 235 34.92 -30.90 11.38
CA GLU A 235 36.30 -30.50 11.66
C GLU A 235 36.54 -29.11 12.27
N GLY A 236 36.35 -29.03 13.60
CA GLY A 236 37.24 -28.28 14.50
C GLY A 236 37.15 -26.75 14.55
N GLN A 237 36.46 -26.07 13.63
CA GLN A 237 36.30 -24.62 13.70
C GLN A 237 34.88 -24.24 14.15
N ARG A 238 34.80 -23.71 15.38
CA ARG A 238 33.60 -23.11 15.95
C ARG A 238 33.33 -21.78 15.23
N MET A 239 32.61 -21.81 14.10
CA MET A 239 32.03 -20.59 13.55
C MET A 239 30.99 -20.06 14.53
N GLU A 240 31.16 -18.81 14.96
CA GLU A 240 30.11 -18.04 15.63
C GLU A 240 28.81 -18.16 14.80
N LYS A 241 27.68 -18.36 15.50
CA LYS A 241 26.33 -18.55 14.95
C LYS A 241 26.11 -17.80 13.62
N ALA A 242 26.31 -18.47 12.49
CA ALA A 242 25.89 -17.97 11.19
C ALA A 242 24.39 -18.21 11.00
N SER A 243 23.54 -17.79 11.95
CA SER A 243 22.09 -17.78 11.75
C SER A 243 21.71 -16.58 10.87
N SER A 244 22.24 -16.54 9.64
CA SER A 244 21.94 -15.53 8.62
C SER A 244 20.74 -15.93 7.75
N VAL A 245 20.18 -17.13 7.96
CA VAL A 245 19.01 -17.61 7.23
C VAL A 245 17.81 -16.72 7.56
N LYS A 246 17.45 -15.88 6.59
CA LYS A 246 16.27 -15.01 6.67
C LYS A 246 15.02 -15.83 6.40
N TRP A 247 14.52 -16.53 7.42
CA TRP A 247 13.29 -17.33 7.35
C TRP A 247 12.09 -16.58 6.79
N ALA A 248 12.00 -15.27 7.05
CA ALA A 248 10.98 -14.41 6.44
C ALA A 248 11.04 -14.40 4.90
N GLN A 249 12.24 -14.41 4.30
CA GLN A 249 12.41 -14.49 2.86
C GLN A 249 12.06 -15.89 2.33
N PHE A 250 12.46 -16.94 3.04
CA PHE A 250 12.14 -18.32 2.70
C PHE A 250 10.62 -18.55 2.65
N TRP A 251 9.91 -18.22 3.74
CA TRP A 251 8.46 -18.41 3.81
C TRP A 251 7.71 -17.48 2.85
N GLY A 252 8.21 -16.26 2.64
CA GLY A 252 7.67 -15.37 1.63
C GLY A 252 7.80 -15.94 0.21
N ALA A 253 8.92 -16.59 -0.12
CA ALA A 253 9.12 -17.24 -1.42
C ALA A 253 8.23 -18.49 -1.57
N HIS A 254 8.16 -19.33 -0.54
CA HIS A 254 7.29 -20.51 -0.49
C HIS A 254 5.82 -20.16 -0.77
N GLN A 255 5.28 -19.17 -0.05
CA GLN A 255 3.89 -18.73 -0.25
C GLN A 255 3.64 -18.21 -1.68
N ARG A 256 4.56 -17.40 -2.23
CA ARG A 256 4.42 -16.89 -3.60
C ARG A 256 4.45 -18.01 -4.63
N PHE A 257 5.34 -18.98 -4.47
CA PHE A 257 5.47 -20.11 -5.38
C PHE A 257 4.16 -20.92 -5.47
N PHE A 258 3.65 -21.40 -4.32
CA PHE A 258 2.42 -22.21 -4.32
C PHE A 258 1.20 -21.41 -4.76
N ARG A 259 1.14 -20.12 -4.40
CA ARG A 259 0.06 -19.24 -4.88
C ARG A 259 0.05 -19.17 -6.41
N GLN A 260 1.20 -18.97 -7.06
CA GLN A 260 1.27 -18.87 -8.52
C GLN A 260 0.95 -20.22 -9.20
N MET A 261 1.43 -21.33 -8.64
CA MET A 261 1.10 -22.66 -9.12
C MET A 261 -0.40 -22.96 -9.04
N LEU A 262 -1.02 -22.70 -7.89
CA LEU A 262 -2.46 -22.93 -7.74
C LEU A 262 -3.30 -21.98 -8.60
N LEU A 263 -2.80 -20.76 -8.87
CA LEU A 263 -3.42 -19.85 -9.83
C LEU A 263 -3.34 -20.39 -11.25
N SER A 264 -2.19 -20.94 -11.68
CA SER A 264 -2.08 -21.54 -13.02
C SER A 264 -2.96 -22.77 -13.17
N ALA A 265 -3.16 -23.55 -12.10
CA ALA A 265 -4.06 -24.72 -12.10
C ALA A 265 -5.53 -24.35 -12.38
N LYS A 266 -5.92 -23.11 -12.11
CA LYS A 266 -7.29 -22.62 -12.26
C LYS A 266 -7.59 -22.07 -13.65
N VAL A 267 -6.57 -21.84 -14.47
CA VAL A 267 -6.76 -21.33 -15.83
C VAL A 267 -7.05 -22.53 -16.74
N PRO A 268 -8.21 -22.58 -17.42
CA PRO A 268 -8.49 -23.63 -18.39
C PRO A 268 -7.43 -23.62 -19.49
N HIS A 269 -6.86 -24.79 -19.81
CA HIS A 269 -5.95 -24.99 -20.94
C HIS A 269 -6.71 -25.39 -22.20
#